data_AF-A0A151S4X0-F1
#
_entry.id   AF-A0A151S4X0-F1
#
_cell.length_a   1.000
_cell.length_b   1.000
_cell.length_c   1.000
_cell.angle_alpha   90.00
_cell.angle_beta   90.00
_cell.angle_gamma   90.00
#
_symmetry.space_group_name_H-M   'P 1'
#
loop_
_entity.id
_entity.type
_entity.pdbx_description
1 polymer ?
#
loop_
_entity_poly.entity_id
_entity_poly.type
_entity_poly.pdbx_seq_one_letter_code
_entity_poly.pdbx_strand_id
1 'polypeptide(L)' 'MKEEMKSLHDNHTWKLIKKPLGFRVVNCKWLFKKKEGIQGVEPARYKTRLVACRFTQKEGVDFNEVFSPTVKNFHAYLKN' A
#
# COMPACT_ATOMS: atom_id res chain seq x y z
N MET A 1 -2.27 11.66 -2.22
CA MET A 1 -1.81 11.72 -0.81
C MET A 1 -2.94 12.04 0.15
N LYS A 2 -3.63 13.18 0.02
CA LYS A 2 -4.77 13.54 0.90
C LYS A 2 -5.91 12.53 0.83
N GLU A 3 -6.25 12.04 -0.37
CA GLU A 3 -7.30 11.03 -0.55
C GLU A 3 -6.98 9.71 0.14
N GLU A 4 -5.78 9.15 -0.02
CA GLU A 4 -5.37 7.93 0.70
C GLU A 4 -5.29 8.15 2.22
N MET A 5 -4.79 9.31 2.66
CA MET A 5 -4.79 9.64 4.08
C MET A 5 -6.21 9.65 4.64
N LYS A 6 -7.15 10.26 3.90
CA LYS A 6 -8.57 10.27 4.26
C LYS A 6 -9.16 8.86 4.27
N SER A 7 -8.94 8.06 3.21
CA SER A 7 -9.51 6.71 3.10
C SER A 7 -9.10 5.82 4.26
N LEU A 8 -7.86 5.92 4.71
CA LEU A 8 -7.37 5.12 5.81
C LEU A 8 -7.93 5.61 7.17
N HIS A 9 -8.18 6.91 7.35
CA HIS A 9 -8.95 7.41 8.50
C HIS A 9 -10.40 6.89 8.46
N ASP A 10 -11.06 6.98 7.31
CA ASP A 10 -12.44 6.53 7.11
C ASP A 10 -12.58 5.02 7.36
N ASN A 11 -11.57 4.23 6.96
CA ASN A 11 -11.54 2.78 7.15
C ASN A 11 -11.17 2.36 8.59
N HIS A 12 -10.77 3.29 9.46
CA HIS A 12 -10.35 3.01 10.83
C HIS A 12 -9.27 1.92 10.95
N THR A 13 -8.46 1.72 9.91
CA THR A 13 -7.46 0.64 9.85
C THR A 13 -6.16 0.98 10.58
N TRP A 14 -6.05 2.20 11.10
CA TRP A 14 -4.82 2.71 11.70
C TRP A 14 -5.08 3.77 12.77
N LYS A 15 -4.15 3.88 13.73
CA LYS A 15 -4.16 4.89 14.78
C LYS A 15 -2.79 5.55 14.85
N LEU A 16 -2.77 6.87 14.77
CA LEU A 16 -1.54 7.62 15.00
C LEU A 16 -1.21 7.58 16.50
N ILE A 17 -0.03 7.03 16.83
CA ILE A 17 0.49 6.97 18.19
C ILE A 17 1.76 7.80 18.33
N LYS A 18 2.03 8.32 19.53
CA LYS A 18 3.34 8.88 19.85
C LYS A 18 4.38 7.76 19.84
N LYS A 19 5.58 8.06 19.34
CA LYS A 19 6.67 7.08 19.29
C LYS A 19 7.00 6.61 20.72
N PRO A 20 6.87 5.30 21.03
CA PRO A 20 7.26 4.78 22.32
C PRO A 20 8.79 4.88 22.50
N LEU A 21 9.21 5.02 23.77
CA LEU A 21 10.62 5.08 24.13
C LEU A 21 11.30 3.74 23.80
N GLY A 22 12.51 3.78 23.24
CA GLY A 22 13.24 2.56 22.85
C GLY A 22 12.85 1.94 21.50
N PHE A 23 11.78 2.38 20.86
CA PHE A 23 11.40 1.88 19.52
C PHE A 23 12.04 2.69 18.40
N ARG A 24 12.52 1.97 17.37
CA ARG A 24 13.01 2.56 16.13
C ARG A 24 11.81 2.79 15.19
N VAL A 25 11.77 3.96 14.56
CA VAL A 25 10.75 4.23 13.52
C VAL A 25 11.16 3.49 12.25
N VAL A 26 10.24 2.71 11.70
CA VAL A 26 10.42 2.10 10.39
C VAL A 26 10.31 3.20 9.33
N ASN A 27 11.35 3.32 8.51
CA ASN A 27 11.33 4.25 7.39
C ASN A 27 10.23 3.85 6.41
N CYS A 28 9.50 4.82 5.87
CA CYS A 28 8.47 4.59 4.87
C CYS A 28 8.58 5.60 3.73
N LYS A 29 8.06 5.23 2.57
CA LYS A 29 7.99 6.10 1.40
C LYS A 29 6.61 6.01 0.76
N TRP A 30 6.19 7.13 0.17
CA TRP A 30 5.01 7.17 -0.67
C TRP A 30 5.38 6.77 -2.10
N LEU A 31 4.63 5.82 -2.64
CA LEU A 31 4.69 5.43 -4.04
C LEU A 31 3.49 5.99 -4.78
N PHE A 32 3.74 6.70 -5.86
CA PHE A 32 2.73 7.25 -6.75
C PHE A 32 2.77 6.50 -8.07
N LYS A 33 1.63 6.02 -8.54
CA LYS A 33 1.50 5.35 -9.83
C LYS A 33 0.24 5.85 -10.53
N LYS A 34 0.43 6.48 -11.68
CA LYS A 34 -0.67 6.72 -12.62
C LYS A 34 -1.02 5.39 -13.29
N LYS A 35 -2.30 5.04 -13.29
CA LYS A 35 -2.87 3.99 -14.12
C LYS A 35 -3.62 4.69 -15.24
N GLU A 36 -3.14 4.54 -16.46
CA GLU A 36 -3.92 4.94 -17.62
C GLU A 36 -5.22 4.14 -17.61
N GLY A 37 -6.34 4.85 -17.73
CA GLY A 37 -7.65 4.24 -17.86
C GLY A 37 -7.89 3.83 -19.31
N ILE A 38 -9.02 3.19 -19.58
CA ILE A 38 -9.42 2.85 -20.94
C ILE A 38 -10.10 4.08 -21.55
N GLN A 39 -9.55 4.59 -22.66
CA GLN A 39 -10.11 5.77 -23.34
C GLN A 39 -11.59 5.58 -23.65
N GLY A 40 -12.43 6.49 -23.16
CA GLY A 40 -13.89 6.44 -23.34
C GLY A 40 -14.67 5.54 -22.37
N VAL A 41 -13.99 4.74 -21.54
CA VAL A 41 -14.64 3.82 -20.57
C VAL A 41 -14.26 4.14 -19.13
N GLU A 42 -12.98 4.40 -18.86
CA GLU A 42 -12.48 4.68 -17.51
C GLU A 42 -11.46 5.83 -17.54
N PRO A 43 -11.61 6.86 -16.69
CA PRO A 43 -10.62 7.91 -16.58
C PRO A 43 -9.32 7.38 -15.96
N ALA A 44 -8.19 8.03 -16.26
CA ALA A 44 -6.92 7.69 -15.62
C ALA A 44 -7.01 7.85 -14.09
N ARG A 45 -6.49 6.87 -13.36
CA ARG A 45 -6.53 6.82 -11.89
C ARG A 45 -5.13 6.98 -11.32
N TYR A 46 -5.00 7.85 -10.32
CA TYR A 46 -3.77 8.02 -9.57
C TYR A 46 -3.84 7.16 -8.32
N LYS A 47 -3.00 6.12 -8.25
CA LYS A 47 -2.88 5.30 -7.05
C LYS A 47 -1.69 5.79 -6.23
N THR A 48 -1.93 5.96 -4.94
CA THR A 48 -0.88 6.29 -3.98
C THR A 48 -0.80 5.15 -2.96
N ARG A 49 0.41 4.75 -2.54
CA ARG A 49 0.61 3.71 -1.53
C ARG A 49 1.70 4.12 -0.55
N LEU A 50 1.47 3.94 0.75
CA LEU A 50 2.52 4.05 1.75
C LEU A 50 3.19 2.69 1.89
N VAL A 51 4.50 2.65 1.70
CA VAL A 51 5.27 1.40 1.76
C VAL A 51 6.39 1.55 2.77
N ALA A 52 6.49 0.59 3.69
CA ALA A 52 7.61 0.49 4.59
C ALA A 52 8.88 0.09 3.82
N CYS A 53 10.00 0.74 4.12
CA CYS A 53 11.29 0.41 3.57
C CYS A 53 11.80 -0.86 4.28
N ARG A 54 11.69 -1.99 3.58
CA ARG A 54 12.02 -3.35 4.04
C ARG A 54 13.35 -3.54 4.77
N PHE A 55 14.34 -2.66 4.54
CA PHE A 55 15.69 -2.84 5.09
C PHE A 55 15.81 -2.69 6.60
N THR A 56 14.82 -2.08 7.27
CA THR A 56 14.90 -1.82 8.73
C THR A 56 13.87 -2.57 9.55
N GLN A 57 13.02 -3.40 8.92
CA GLN A 57 11.96 -4.11 9.63
C GLN A 57 12.47 -5.42 10.25
N LYS A 58 12.12 -5.66 11.52
CA LYS A 58 12.40 -6.90 12.24
C LYS A 58 11.11 -7.64 12.59
N GLU A 59 11.03 -8.91 12.20
CA GLU A 59 9.93 -9.80 12.58
C GLU A 59 9.83 -9.94 14.10
N GLY A 60 8.61 -9.95 14.63
CA GLY A 60 8.32 -9.96 16.07
C GLY A 60 8.53 -8.63 16.78
N VAL A 61 8.99 -7.59 16.08
CA VAL A 61 9.11 -6.22 16.60
C VAL A 61 8.27 -5.24 15.77
N ASP A 62 8.49 -5.21 14.45
CA ASP A 62 7.83 -4.28 13.53
C ASP A 62 6.62 -4.89 12.80
N PHE A 63 6.59 -6.22 12.68
CA PHE A 63 5.46 -6.98 12.12
C PHE A 63 5.44 -8.39 12.72
N ASN A 64 4.25 -8.98 12.80
CA ASN A 64 4.05 -10.35 13.29
C ASN A 64 3.62 -11.34 12.19
N GLU A 65 3.16 -10.84 11.05
CA GLU A 65 2.69 -11.66 9.93
C GLU A 65 3.09 -10.99 8.60
N VAL A 66 3.42 -11.79 7.59
CA VAL A 66 3.77 -11.32 6.24
C VAL A 66 2.71 -11.79 5.26
N PHE A 67 2.08 -10.85 4.57
CA PHE A 67 1.18 -11.17 3.46
C PHE A 67 1.99 -11.39 2.18
N SER A 68 2.00 -12.63 1.69
CA SER A 68 2.51 -12.92 0.34
C SER A 68 1.46 -12.53 -0.69
N PRO A 69 1.82 -11.82 -1.77
CA PRO A 69 0.86 -11.49 -2.82
C PRO A 69 0.52 -12.74 -3.64
N THR A 70 -0.61 -13.37 -3.35
CA THR A 70 -1.27 -14.40 -4.17
C THR A 70 -2.49 -13.72 -4.80
N VAL A 71 -2.77 -13.67 -6.11
CA VAL A 71 -2.76 -14.67 -7.19
C VAL A 71 -2.48 -13.95 -8.52
N LYS A 72 -1.67 -14.52 -9.42
CA LYS A 72 -1.66 -14.14 -10.84
C LYS A 72 -2.89 -14.77 -11.49
N ASN A 73 -3.99 -14.03 -11.64
CA ASN A 73 -5.00 -14.41 -12.63
C ASN A 73 -4.39 -14.18 -14.01
N PHE A 74 -3.77 -15.21 -14.58
CA PHE A 74 -3.51 -15.26 -16.01
C PHE A 74 -4.88 -15.34 -16.69
N HIS A 75 -5.51 -14.20 -16.97
CA HIS A 75 -6.47 -14.13 -18.07
C HIS A 75 -5.67 -14.26 -19.36
N ALA A 76 -5.33 -15.50 -19.72
CA ALA A 76 -4.97 -15.85 -21.07
C ALA A 76 -6.21 -15.55 -21.93
N TYR A 77 -6.14 -14.48 -22.72
CA TYR A 77 -7.04 -14.30 -23.85
C TYR A 77 -6.76 -15.42 -24.85
N LEU A 78 -7.52 -16.52 -24.77
CA LEU A 78 -7.74 -17.35 -25.95
C LEU A 78 -8.78 -16.61 -26.80
N LYS A 79 -8.29 -15.94 -27.84
CA LYS A 79 -9.10 -15.62 -29.01
C LYS A 79 -9.52 -16.96 -29.62
N ASN A 80 -10.83 -17.22 -29.69
CA ASN A 80 -11.38 -18.03 -30.77
C ASN A 80 -11.34 -17.19 -32.06
#